data_AF-A0A6G4W4T8-F1
#
_entry.id   AF-A0A6G4W4T8-F1
#
_cell.length_a   1.000
_cell.length_b   1.000
_cell.length_c   1.000
_cell.angle_alpha   90.00
_cell.angle_beta   90.00
_cell.angle_gamma   90.00
#
_symmetry.space_group_name_H-M   'P 1'
#
loop_
_entity.id
_entity.type
_entity.pdbx_description
1 polymer ?
#
loop_
_entity_poly.entity_id
_entity_poly.type
_entity_poly.pdbx_seq_one_letter_code
_entity_poly.pdbx_strand_id
1 'polypeptide(L)'
;MIADAQMKIRLPHLLKEQIEAAARDSNRSLNGEIVFRLEASFGFRSPGQQPTRRAIKRAANVTLSEDDYDYIAGKVLARLRRLEE
;
A
#
# COMPACT_ATOMS: atom_id res chain seq x y z
N MET A 1 -5.05 25.82 8.68
CA MET A 1 -6.07 24.84 8.22
C MET A 1 -6.00 24.81 6.71
N ILE A 2 -5.60 23.69 6.10
CA ILE A 2 -5.63 23.56 4.63
C ILE A 2 -7.10 23.30 4.30
N ALA A 3 -7.78 24.30 3.74
CA ALA A 3 -9.18 24.17 3.35
C ALA A 3 -9.30 23.18 2.18
N ASP A 4 -10.31 22.32 2.23
CA ASP A 4 -10.64 21.43 1.12
C ASP A 4 -11.13 22.29 -0.07
N ALA A 5 -10.37 22.29 -1.17
CA ALA A 5 -10.67 23.13 -2.32
C ALA A 5 -11.79 22.48 -3.16
N GLN A 6 -12.99 23.05 -3.10
CA GLN A 6 -14.14 22.57 -3.87
C GLN A 6 -14.18 23.24 -5.26
N MET A 7 -14.31 22.44 -6.31
CA MET A 7 -14.48 22.94 -7.68
C MET A 7 -15.65 22.28 -8.40
N LYS A 8 -16.29 23.01 -9.31
CA LYS A 8 -17.35 22.49 -10.18
C LYS A 8 -16.77 22.18 -11.55
N ILE A 9 -16.87 20.93 -11.97
CA ILE A 9 -16.39 20.46 -13.29
C ILE A 9 -17.54 19.89 -14.11
N ARG A 10 -17.52 20.12 -15.43
CA ARG A 10 -18.43 19.47 -16.37
C ARG A 10 -17.73 18.24 -16.93
N LEU A 11 -18.37 17.08 -16.80
CA LEU A 11 -17.85 15.80 -17.26
C LEU A 11 -18.78 15.21 -18.32
N PRO A 12 -18.26 14.59 -19.39
CA PRO A 12 -19.05 13.74 -20.26
C PRO A 12 -19.73 12.63 -19.45
N HIS A 13 -20.97 12.27 -19.82
CA HIS A 13 -21.75 11.27 -19.10
C HIS A 13 -21.02 9.93 -18.99
N LEU A 14 -20.48 9.46 -20.10
CA LEU A 14 -19.71 8.22 -20.20
C LEU A 14 -18.48 8.22 -19.27
N LEU A 15 -17.82 9.38 -19.11
CA LEU A 15 -16.68 9.50 -18.20
C LEU A 15 -17.11 9.39 -16.73
N LYS A 16 -18.26 9.97 -16.37
CA LYS A 16 -18.83 9.84 -15.02
C LYS A 16 -19.12 8.37 -14.69
N GLU A 17 -19.73 7.63 -15.60
CA GLU A 17 -20.04 6.20 -15.40
C GLU A 17 -18.78 5.36 -15.20
N GLN A 18 -17.73 5.60 -15.99
CA GLN A 18 -16.45 4.90 -15.82
C GLN A 18 -15.81 5.18 -14.46
N ILE A 19 -15.88 6.42 -13.98
CA ILE A 19 -15.36 6.80 -12.67
C ILE A 19 -16.19 6.15 -11.55
N GLU A 20 -17.52 6.09 -11.68
CA GLU A 20 -18.39 5.41 -10.72
C GLU A 20 -18.11 3.92 -10.61
N ALA A 21 -17.90 3.24 -11.74
CA ALA A 21 -17.50 1.83 -11.77
C ALA A 21 -16.15 1.64 -11.07
N ALA A 22 -15.14 2.43 -11.44
CA ALA A 22 -13.81 2.36 -10.83
C ALA A 22 -13.82 2.65 -9.33
N ALA A 23 -14.63 3.62 -8.89
CA ALA A 23 -14.78 3.96 -7.47
C ALA A 23 -15.41 2.80 -6.68
N ARG A 24 -16.41 2.11 -7.27
CA ARG A 24 -17.02 0.93 -6.67
C ARG A 24 -16.01 -0.21 -6.55
N ASP A 25 -15.24 -0.48 -7.60
CA ASP A 25 -14.23 -1.54 -7.62
C ASP A 25 -13.08 -1.26 -6.64
N SER A 26 -12.72 0.02 -6.45
CA SER A 26 -11.67 0.45 -5.53
C SER A 26 -12.15 0.69 -4.10
N ASN A 27 -13.45 0.52 -3.84
CA ASN A 27 -14.11 0.84 -2.57
C ASN A 27 -13.84 2.29 -2.10
N ARG A 28 -13.78 3.24 -3.03
CA ARG A 28 -13.62 4.68 -2.78
C ARG A 28 -14.93 5.41 -3.08
N SER A 29 -15.10 6.59 -2.47
CA SER A 29 -16.11 7.52 -2.95
C SER A 29 -15.73 8.03 -4.34
N LEU A 30 -16.71 8.50 -5.11
CA LEU A 30 -16.46 9.09 -6.42
C LEU A 30 -15.43 10.23 -6.34
N ASN A 31 -15.54 11.10 -5.34
CA ASN A 31 -14.56 12.17 -5.13
C ASN A 31 -13.16 11.60 -4.79
N GLY A 32 -13.09 10.57 -3.94
CA GLY A 32 -11.83 9.93 -3.59
C GLY A 32 -11.13 9.26 -4.77
N GLU A 33 -11.88 8.64 -5.68
CA GLU A 33 -11.33 8.06 -6.90
C GLU A 33 -10.85 9.13 -7.90
N ILE A 34 -11.60 10.24 -8.03
CA ILE A 34 -11.18 11.39 -8.86
C ILE A 34 -9.87 11.98 -8.34
N VAL A 35 -9.80 12.27 -7.03
CA VAL A 35 -8.60 12.81 -6.40
C VAL A 35 -7.43 11.84 -6.56
N PHE A 36 -7.63 10.55 -6.27
CA PHE A 36 -6.60 9.53 -6.44
C PHE A 36 -6.02 9.49 -7.86
N ARG A 37 -6.87 9.52 -8.89
CA ARG A 37 -6.43 9.51 -10.30
C ARG A 37 -5.72 10.80 -10.71
N LEU A 38 -6.19 11.95 -10.24
CA LEU A 38 -5.55 13.24 -10.49
C LEU A 38 -4.18 13.29 -9.82
N GLU A 39 -4.09 12.96 -8.54
CA GLU A 39 -2.84 12.86 -7.78
C GLU A 39 -1.84 11.94 -8.48
N ALA A 40 -2.27 10.74 -8.89
CA ALA A 40 -1.43 9.79 -9.60
C ALA A 40 -0.93 10.35 -10.95
N SER A 41 -1.76 11.12 -11.67
CA SER A 41 -1.40 11.73 -12.96
C SER A 41 -0.30 12.80 -12.82
N PHE A 42 -0.24 13.48 -11.67
CA PHE A 42 0.82 14.44 -11.35
C PHE A 42 1.99 13.81 -10.57
N GLY A 43 1.99 12.49 -10.37
CA GLY A 43 3.06 11.79 -9.65
C GLY A 43 3.02 11.96 -8.12
N PHE A 44 1.89 12.44 -7.56
CA PHE A 44 1.68 12.43 -6.12
C PHE A 44 1.46 10.99 -5.67
N ARG A 45 2.46 10.40 -5.01
CA ARG A 45 2.28 9.14 -4.29
C ARG A 45 1.60 9.45 -2.96
N SER A 46 0.40 8.92 -2.76
CA SER A 46 -0.30 9.10 -1.49
C SER A 46 0.58 8.61 -0.32
N PRO A 47 0.76 9.40 0.75
CA PRO A 47 1.51 8.99 1.93
C PRO A 47 0.75 7.86 2.63
N GLY A 48 1.13 6.63 2.31
CA GLY A 48 0.41 5.40 2.71
C GLY A 48 0.70 4.23 1.77
N GLN A 49 1.10 4.52 0.53
CA GLN A 49 1.71 3.56 -0.39
C GLN A 49 3.24 3.56 -0.31
N GLN A 50 3.82 3.94 0.83
CA GLN A 50 5.20 3.56 1.10
C GLN A 50 5.15 2.07 1.44
N PRO A 51 5.69 1.17 0.60
CA PRO A 51 5.91 -0.20 1.06
C PRO A 51 6.73 -0.06 2.33
N THR A 52 6.18 -0.56 3.44
CA THR A 52 6.91 -0.55 4.71
C THR A 52 8.30 -1.12 4.44
N ARG A 53 9.34 -0.66 5.16
CA ARG A 53 10.72 -1.15 5.00
C ARG A 53 10.79 -2.69 5.03
N ARG A 54 9.80 -3.35 5.65
CA ARG A 54 9.53 -4.80 5.63
C ARG A 54 9.05 -5.36 4.27
N ALA A 55 8.13 -4.69 3.58
CA ALA A 55 7.64 -5.11 2.27
C ALA A 55 8.73 -4.95 1.19
N ILE A 56 9.54 -3.88 1.25
CA ILE A 56 10.70 -3.70 0.37
C ILE A 56 11.75 -4.79 0.65
N LYS A 57 12.08 -5.07 1.92
CA LYS A 57 13.03 -6.14 2.29
C LYS A 57 12.53 -7.55 1.92
N ARG A 58 11.23 -7.83 2.00
CA ARG A 58 10.66 -9.12 1.58
C ARG A 58 10.69 -9.34 0.08
N ALA A 59 10.43 -8.29 -0.71
CA ALA A 59 10.55 -8.37 -2.17
C ALA A 59 12.02 -8.44 -2.63
N ALA A 60 12.95 -7.89 -1.85
CA ALA A 60 14.39 -7.90 -2.16
C ALA A 60 15.15 -9.16 -1.70
N ASN A 61 14.66 -9.90 -0.69
CA ASN A 61 15.39 -11.04 -0.09
C ASN A 61 14.72 -12.41 -0.35
N VAL A 62 14.65 -12.86 -1.59
CA VAL A 62 14.41 -14.29 -1.91
C VAL A 62 15.74 -14.95 -2.31
N THR A 63 16.77 -14.73 -1.51
CA THR A 63 17.97 -15.58 -1.43
C THR A 63 18.50 -15.45 -0.01
N LEU A 64 18.07 -16.35 0.87
CA LEU A 64 18.58 -16.43 2.25
C LEU A 64 20.01 -16.97 2.17
N SER A 65 20.99 -16.26 2.74
CA SER A 65 22.37 -16.77 2.84
C SER A 65 22.46 -17.80 3.97
N GLU A 66 23.49 -18.65 3.95
CA GLU A 66 23.68 -19.70 4.99
C GLU A 66 23.73 -19.12 6.41
N ASP A 67 24.31 -17.93 6.58
CA ASP A 67 24.38 -17.24 7.89
C ASP A 67 22.98 -16.89 8.48
N ASP A 68 21.97 -16.67 7.64
CA ASP A 68 20.61 -16.38 8.08
C ASP A 68 19.92 -17.63 8.66
N TYR A 69 20.29 -18.83 8.20
CA TYR A 69 19.75 -20.10 8.73
C TYR A 69 20.25 -20.37 10.14
N ASP A 70 21.54 -20.14 10.41
CA ASP A 70 22.12 -20.32 11.74
C ASP A 70 21.50 -19.37 12.78
N TYR A 71 21.23 -18.12 12.37
CA TYR A 71 20.54 -17.16 13.22
C TYR A 71 19.11 -17.62 13.58
N ILE A 72 18.36 -18.13 12.61
CA ILE A 72 16.99 -18.61 12.82
C ILE A 72 17.00 -19.91 13.64
N ALA A 73 17.88 -20.86 13.33
CA ALA A 73 18.04 -22.12 14.04
C ALA A 73 18.39 -21.88 15.52
N GLY A 74 19.33 -20.96 15.79
CA GLY A 74 19.68 -20.55 17.15
C GLY A 74 18.49 -19.95 17.91
N LYS A 75 17.66 -19.13 17.24
CA LYS A 75 16.47 -18.53 17.86
C LYS A 75 15.36 -19.55 18.15
N VAL A 76 15.17 -20.53 17.27
CA VAL A 76 14.18 -21.61 17.46
C VAL A 76 14.62 -22.52 18.61
N LEU A 77 15.90 -22.89 18.68
CA LEU A 77 16.44 -23.70 19.78
C LEU A 77 16.34 -23.00 21.13
N ALA A 78 16.63 -21.69 21.18
CA ALA A 78 16.48 -20.90 22.40
C ALA A 78 15.01 -20.72 22.83
N ARG A 79 14.06 -20.82 21.89
CA ARG A 79 12.62 -20.78 22.16
C ARG A 79 12.13 -22.12 22.71
N LEU A 80 12.61 -23.23 22.15
CA LEU A 80 12.27 -24.58 22.60
C LEU A 80 12.81 -24.84 24.01
N ARG A 81 14.05 -24.43 24.30
CA ARG A 81 14.64 -24.56 25.64
C ARG A 81 13.87 -23.80 26.72
N ARG A 82 13.20 -22.69 26.35
CA ARG A 82 12.35 -21.91 27.26
C ARG A 82 10.94 -22.48 27.45
N LEU A 83 10.57 -23.52 26.73
CA LEU A 83 9.30 -24.23 26.88
C LEU A 83 9.46 -25.54 27.65
N GLU A 84 10.70 -25.94 27.93
CA GLU A 84 11.05 -27.13 28.72
C GLU A 84 11.41 -26.82 30.18
N GLU A 85 11.37 -25.53 30.59
CA GLU A 85 11.41 -25.04 31.99
C GLU A 85 10.01 -24.63 32.46
#